data_AF-A0A353KVD0-F1
#
_entry.id   AF-A0A353KVD0-F1
#
_cell.length_a   1.000
_cell.length_b   1.000
_cell.length_c   1.000
_cell.angle_alpha   90.00
_cell.angle_beta   90.00
_cell.angle_gamma   90.00
#
_symmetry.space_group_name_H-M   'P 1'
#
loop_
_entity.id
_entity.type
_entity.pdbx_description
1 polymer ?
#
loop_
_entity_poly.entity_id
_entity_poly.type
_entity_poly.pdbx_seq_one_letter_code
_entity_poly.pdbx_strand_id
1 'polypeptide(L)'
;MVLSTVFTLPTFIPPKYKSWAILYPVNLPTFSEESNTEQMLQIIESMDVKKKVFEKFNLGLHYKLDTTDKYYFTNLNKEFDANVSFSKTEFEAVEIEVFDTDPKIASEMIFSIVDFYNEKVRRMHRDKHEEVVALKKLLLDKLVKEIDSLESIKRTHQSEFGIFDFGTQSKESTRRYIKLISEGKGSSNSAAELLQIIENLKKKGIENDEVGSLLWSARNVYNNTKLEYENEIIEVEKVITYAQIVTKPFPADKKSSPIRWIIVLFSAMGAFLTGIIAIIVIESKKR
;
A
#
# COMPACT_ATOMS: atom_id res chain seq x y z
N MET A 1 43.07 2.85 34.76
CA MET A 1 43.35 2.14 33.49
C MET A 1 43.16 0.63 33.59
N VAL A 2 43.66 -0.07 34.62
CA VAL A 2 43.46 -1.53 34.75
C VAL A 2 41.98 -1.90 34.91
N LEU A 3 41.23 -1.17 35.75
CA LEU A 3 39.80 -1.41 35.96
C LEU A 3 38.96 -1.24 34.67
N SER A 4 39.21 -0.22 33.87
CA SER A 4 38.51 -0.01 32.59
C SER A 4 38.77 -1.14 31.58
N THR A 5 39.96 -1.73 31.60
CA THR A 5 40.27 -2.90 30.75
C THR A 5 39.54 -4.14 31.24
N VAL A 6 39.38 -4.32 32.56
CA VAL A 6 38.64 -5.44 33.17
C VAL A 6 37.13 -5.32 32.90
N PHE A 7 36.53 -4.13 33.06
CA PHE A 7 35.10 -3.92 32.79
C PHE A 7 34.71 -3.98 31.31
N THR A 8 35.69 -3.99 30.39
CA THR A 8 35.46 -4.17 28.94
C THR A 8 35.77 -5.57 28.44
N LEU A 9 35.97 -6.51 29.38
CA LEU A 9 36.06 -7.93 29.06
C LEU A 9 34.71 -8.45 28.55
N PRO A 10 34.72 -9.48 27.68
CA PRO A 10 33.50 -10.09 27.12
C PRO A 10 32.50 -10.59 28.17
N THR A 11 32.97 -10.83 29.40
CA THR A 11 32.14 -11.24 30.54
C THR A 11 31.21 -10.13 31.04
N PHE A 12 31.60 -8.86 30.88
CA PHE A 12 30.81 -7.70 31.31
C PHE A 12 30.11 -7.01 30.14
N ILE A 13 30.79 -6.89 29.00
CA ILE A 13 30.24 -6.27 27.79
C ILE A 13 30.54 -7.21 26.62
N PRO A 14 29.56 -8.02 26.17
CA PRO A 14 29.77 -8.93 25.07
C PRO A 14 30.10 -8.14 23.79
N PRO A 15 31.01 -8.65 22.94
CA PRO A 15 31.29 -8.00 21.67
C PRO A 15 30.04 -8.02 20.78
N LYS A 16 29.72 -6.89 20.15
CA LYS A 16 28.65 -6.79 19.14
C LYS A 16 29.27 -6.52 17.77
N TYR A 17 28.69 -7.14 16.75
CA TYR A 17 29.02 -7.06 15.34
C TYR A 17 27.93 -6.27 14.63
N LYS A 18 28.32 -5.29 13.83
CA LYS A 18 27.40 -4.48 13.02
C LYS A 18 27.21 -5.12 11.66
N SER A 19 25.96 -5.28 11.24
CA SER A 19 25.58 -5.41 9.84
C SER A 19 24.78 -4.17 9.42
N TRP A 20 24.79 -3.83 8.13
CA TRP A 20 24.04 -2.70 7.62
C TRP A 20 23.58 -2.93 6.18
N ALA A 21 22.51 -2.24 5.78
CA ALA A 21 22.01 -2.24 4.42
C ALA A 21 21.49 -0.86 4.03
N ILE A 22 21.57 -0.55 2.73
CA ILE A 22 20.93 0.64 2.14
C ILE A 22 19.84 0.16 1.20
N LEU A 23 18.66 0.74 1.32
CA LEU A 23 17.50 0.39 0.52
C LEU A 23 16.74 1.63 0.04
N TYR A 24 16.19 1.53 -1.16
CA TYR A 24 15.28 2.54 -1.71
C TYR A 24 13.82 2.10 -1.59
N PRO A 25 12.91 3.00 -1.21
CA PRO A 25 11.48 2.78 -1.38
C PRO A 25 11.14 2.67 -2.87
N VAL A 26 10.45 1.60 -3.26
CA VAL A 26 9.97 1.37 -4.61
C VAL A 26 8.51 0.94 -4.58
N ASN A 27 7.76 1.23 -5.64
CA ASN A 27 6.35 0.83 -5.77
C ASN A 27 5.43 1.28 -4.61
N LEU A 28 5.84 2.28 -3.83
CA LEU A 28 5.05 2.88 -2.76
C LEU A 28 4.20 4.03 -3.32
N PRO A 29 2.87 3.99 -3.14
CA PRO A 29 2.00 5.10 -3.45
C PRO A 29 2.15 6.15 -2.37
N THR A 30 2.03 7.41 -2.74
CA THR A 30 2.02 8.49 -1.76
C THR A 30 0.69 8.48 -1.01
N PHE A 31 0.74 8.33 0.32
CA PHE A 31 -0.45 8.40 1.17
C PHE A 31 -0.73 9.84 1.66
N SER A 32 0.31 10.67 1.70
CA SER A 32 0.25 12.06 2.17
C SER A 32 1.35 12.89 1.48
N GLU A 33 1.64 14.07 2.02
CA GLU A 33 2.70 14.99 1.56
C GLU A 33 4.12 14.52 1.96
N GLU A 34 4.24 13.49 2.81
CA GLU A 34 5.52 12.92 3.24
C GLU A 34 6.32 12.27 2.09
N SER A 35 7.65 12.22 2.23
CA SER A 35 8.47 11.54 1.25
C SER A 35 8.31 10.02 1.35
N ASN A 36 8.48 9.28 0.25
CA ASN A 36 8.43 7.81 0.25
C ASN A 36 9.43 7.19 1.25
N THR A 37 10.53 7.88 1.53
CA THR A 37 11.54 7.49 2.51
C THR A 37 11.02 7.65 3.93
N GLU A 38 10.33 8.74 4.23
CA GLU A 38 9.72 8.99 5.54
C GLU A 38 8.59 8.01 5.82
N GLN A 39 7.76 7.75 4.81
CA GLN A 39 6.74 6.72 4.87
C GLN A 39 7.33 5.34 5.17
N MET A 40 8.41 4.98 4.45
CA MET A 40 9.10 3.73 4.67
C MET A 40 9.65 3.62 6.10
N LEU A 41 10.24 4.69 6.64
CA LEU A 41 10.70 4.74 8.03
C LEU A 41 9.56 4.49 9.02
N GLN A 42 8.40 5.13 8.84
CA GLN A 42 7.26 4.90 9.72
C GLN A 42 6.76 3.44 9.69
N ILE A 43 6.69 2.84 8.51
CA ILE A 43 6.19 1.48 8.34
C ILE A 43 7.22 0.45 8.85
N ILE A 44 8.51 0.63 8.55
CA ILE A 44 9.57 -0.31 8.95
C ILE A 44 9.79 -0.30 10.46
N GLU A 45 9.59 0.85 11.11
CA GLU A 45 9.65 1.00 12.58
C GLU A 45 8.37 0.55 13.29
N SER A 46 7.31 0.18 12.55
CA SER A 46 6.04 -0.20 13.14
C SER A 46 6.16 -1.44 14.04
N MET A 47 5.31 -1.49 15.07
CA MET A 47 5.27 -2.62 16.00
C MET A 47 4.94 -3.95 15.30
N ASP A 48 4.21 -3.92 14.19
CA ASP A 48 3.88 -5.12 13.42
C ASP A 48 5.12 -5.75 12.79
N VAL A 49 6.03 -4.92 12.24
CA VAL A 49 7.31 -5.38 11.71
C VAL A 49 8.19 -5.87 12.86
N LYS A 50 8.34 -5.07 13.92
CA LYS A 50 9.16 -5.43 15.10
C LYS A 50 8.71 -6.76 15.72
N LYS A 51 7.41 -6.99 15.94
CA LYS A 51 6.88 -8.25 16.50
C LYS A 51 7.27 -9.47 15.67
N LYS A 52 7.17 -9.39 14.35
CA LYS A 52 7.57 -10.49 13.46
C LYS A 52 9.07 -10.80 13.56
N VAL A 53 9.90 -9.78 13.73
CA VAL A 53 11.33 -9.95 13.99
C VAL A 53 11.55 -10.62 15.35
N PHE A 54 10.84 -10.16 16.39
CA PHE A 54 10.95 -10.72 17.75
C PHE A 54 10.63 -12.22 17.74
N GLU A 55 9.57 -12.61 17.04
CA GLU A 55 9.13 -13.99 16.88
C GLU A 55 10.11 -14.82 16.05
N LYS A 56 10.52 -14.33 14.87
CA LYS A 56 11.41 -15.08 13.96
C LYS A 56 12.76 -15.43 14.58
N PHE A 57 13.34 -14.51 15.34
CA PHE A 57 14.65 -14.70 15.98
C PHE A 57 14.56 -15.10 17.45
N ASN A 58 13.34 -15.26 17.99
CA ASN A 58 13.10 -15.51 19.40
C ASN A 58 13.90 -14.55 20.29
N LEU A 59 13.81 -13.25 19.99
CA LEU A 59 14.73 -12.24 20.52
C LEU A 59 14.70 -12.14 22.06
N GLY A 60 13.57 -12.47 22.69
CA GLY A 60 13.51 -12.54 24.14
C GLY A 60 14.50 -13.55 24.73
N LEU A 61 14.57 -14.76 24.16
CA LEU A 61 15.55 -15.77 24.59
C LEU A 61 16.96 -15.42 24.15
N HIS A 62 17.12 -14.91 22.93
CA HIS A 62 18.43 -14.53 22.38
C HIS A 62 19.11 -13.44 23.23
N TYR A 63 18.35 -12.42 23.63
CA TYR A 63 18.80 -11.36 24.53
C TYR A 63 18.75 -11.73 26.01
N LYS A 64 18.40 -12.99 26.34
CA LYS A 64 18.34 -13.54 27.70
C LYS A 64 17.43 -12.73 28.64
N LEU A 65 16.31 -12.26 28.10
CA LEU A 65 15.29 -11.54 28.86
C LEU A 65 14.39 -12.53 29.60
N ASP A 66 14.01 -12.17 30.84
CA ASP A 66 13.05 -12.94 31.62
C ASP A 66 11.64 -12.76 31.05
N THR A 67 11.09 -13.83 30.48
CA THR A 67 9.74 -13.84 29.89
C THR A 67 8.63 -13.74 30.94
N THR A 68 8.94 -13.93 32.23
CA THR A 68 8.00 -13.81 33.33
C THR A 68 7.93 -12.39 33.91
N ASP A 69 8.85 -11.50 33.51
CA ASP A 69 8.83 -10.10 33.92
C ASP A 69 7.55 -9.40 33.42
N LYS A 70 6.88 -8.70 34.32
CA LYS A 70 5.70 -7.87 34.02
C LYS A 70 5.96 -6.87 32.89
N TYR A 71 7.19 -6.39 32.74
CA TYR A 71 7.64 -5.43 31.74
C TYR A 71 8.44 -6.08 30.60
N TYR A 72 8.37 -7.41 30.43
CA TYR A 72 9.08 -8.17 29.40
C TYR A 72 9.01 -7.51 28.02
N PHE A 73 7.80 -7.16 27.56
CA PHE A 73 7.61 -6.57 26.24
C PHE A 73 8.28 -5.18 26.11
N THR A 74 8.22 -4.36 27.15
CA THR A 74 8.89 -3.05 27.18
C THR A 74 10.41 -3.22 27.14
N ASN A 75 10.95 -4.17 27.90
CA ASN A 75 12.38 -4.46 27.93
C ASN A 75 12.87 -5.03 26.59
N LEU A 76 12.07 -5.90 25.96
CA LEU A 76 12.36 -6.44 24.63
C LEU A 76 12.40 -5.35 23.56
N ASN A 77 11.43 -4.43 23.55
CA ASN A 77 11.46 -3.29 22.63
C ASN A 77 12.67 -2.39 22.86
N LYS A 78 12.99 -2.08 24.12
CA LYS A 78 14.17 -1.27 24.46
C LYS A 78 15.47 -1.92 23.99
N GLU A 79 15.62 -3.23 24.20
CA GLU A 79 16.82 -3.95 23.74
C GLU A 79 16.88 -4.02 22.21
N PHE A 80 15.74 -4.16 21.53
CA PHE A 80 15.69 -4.07 20.07
C PHE A 80 16.11 -2.68 19.58
N ASP A 81 15.51 -1.61 20.11
CA ASP A 81 15.79 -0.23 19.70
C ASP A 81 17.23 0.21 20.03
N ALA A 82 17.88 -0.42 21.01
CA ALA A 82 19.29 -0.21 21.32
C ALA A 82 20.24 -0.91 20.31
N ASN A 83 19.74 -1.90 19.58
CA ASN A 83 20.52 -2.74 18.68
C ASN A 83 20.17 -2.56 17.20
N VAL A 84 19.02 -1.97 16.89
CA VAL A 84 18.52 -1.77 15.53
C VAL A 84 18.20 -0.30 15.33
N SER A 85 18.78 0.30 14.31
CA SER A 85 18.49 1.68 13.92
C SER A 85 18.05 1.75 12.46
N PHE A 86 17.15 2.70 12.22
CA PHE A 86 16.65 3.07 10.90
C PHE A 86 16.93 4.56 10.72
N SER A 87 17.53 4.94 9.59
CA SER A 87 17.85 6.33 9.33
C SER A 87 17.65 6.67 7.86
N LYS A 88 17.29 7.93 7.60
CA LYS A 88 17.29 8.49 6.27
C LYS A 88 18.71 8.91 5.89
N THR A 89 19.16 8.50 4.72
CA THR A 89 20.42 8.96 4.13
C THR A 89 20.21 10.28 3.37
N GLU A 90 21.29 10.97 3.03
CA GLU A 90 21.25 12.20 2.21
C GLU A 90 20.70 11.98 0.79
N PHE A 91 20.60 10.73 0.33
CA PHE A 91 20.19 10.37 -1.03
C PHE A 91 18.76 9.80 -1.11
N GLU A 92 17.87 10.15 -0.17
CA GLU A 92 16.48 9.61 -0.10
C GLU A 92 16.43 8.07 -0.07
N ALA A 93 17.43 7.45 0.54
CA ALA A 93 17.44 6.02 0.87
C ALA A 93 17.28 5.82 2.38
N VAL A 94 16.87 4.63 2.79
CA VAL A 94 16.87 4.19 4.19
C VAL A 94 18.10 3.33 4.45
N GLU A 95 18.83 3.63 5.51
CA GLU A 95 19.87 2.79 6.07
C GLU A 95 19.30 2.02 7.26
N ILE A 96 19.55 0.71 7.29
CA ILE A 96 19.26 -0.15 8.44
C ILE A 96 20.59 -0.59 9.01
N GLU A 97 20.77 -0.42 10.32
CA GLU A 97 21.90 -0.99 11.04
C GLU A 97 21.42 -1.95 12.12
N VAL A 98 22.07 -3.10 12.25
CA VAL A 98 21.80 -4.08 13.31
C VAL A 98 23.11 -4.46 13.99
N PHE A 99 23.10 -4.41 15.32
CA PHE A 99 24.17 -4.85 16.20
C PHE A 99 23.76 -6.11 16.93
N ASP A 100 24.52 -7.20 16.75
CA ASP A 100 24.26 -8.44 17.48
C ASP A 100 25.56 -9.09 17.96
N THR A 101 25.49 -9.92 18.99
CA THR A 101 26.61 -10.76 19.43
C THR A 101 27.00 -11.83 18.41
N ASP A 102 26.06 -12.27 17.58
CA ASP A 102 26.30 -13.15 16.43
C ASP A 102 26.22 -12.35 15.12
N PRO A 103 27.32 -12.23 14.35
CA PRO A 103 27.33 -11.48 13.10
C PRO A 103 26.35 -12.04 12.05
N LYS A 104 26.02 -13.33 12.09
CA LYS A 104 25.03 -13.92 11.18
C LYS A 104 23.63 -13.41 11.51
N ILE A 105 23.25 -13.45 12.79
CA ILE A 105 21.96 -12.95 13.27
C ILE A 105 21.80 -11.47 12.90
N ALA A 106 22.85 -10.65 13.07
CA ALA A 106 22.80 -9.24 12.66
C ALA A 106 22.42 -9.08 11.17
N SER A 107 23.06 -9.84 10.28
CA SER A 107 22.78 -9.76 8.83
C SER A 107 21.43 -10.35 8.42
N GLU A 108 21.04 -11.49 9.00
CA GLU A 108 19.76 -12.17 8.73
C GLU A 108 18.56 -11.37 9.26
N MET A 109 18.75 -10.64 10.36
CA MET A 109 17.74 -9.75 10.92
C MET A 109 17.39 -8.64 9.94
N ILE A 110 18.38 -8.03 9.28
CA ILE A 110 18.14 -7.00 8.26
C ILE A 110 17.34 -7.57 7.09
N PHE A 111 17.72 -8.74 6.55
CA PHE A 111 16.94 -9.39 5.49
C PHE A 111 15.48 -9.60 5.91
N SER A 112 15.28 -10.09 7.14
CA SER A 112 13.95 -10.36 7.67
C SER A 112 13.13 -9.10 7.88
N ILE A 113 13.75 -8.01 8.35
CA ILE A 113 13.09 -6.71 8.48
C ILE A 113 12.59 -6.23 7.11
N VAL A 114 13.42 -6.34 6.07
CA VAL A 114 13.02 -5.97 4.70
C VAL A 114 11.87 -6.84 4.18
N ASP A 115 11.91 -8.15 4.43
CA ASP A 115 10.82 -9.06 4.05
C ASP A 115 9.50 -8.73 4.75
N PHE A 116 9.55 -8.48 6.06
CA PHE A 116 8.38 -8.11 6.84
C PHE A 116 7.84 -6.73 6.48
N TYR A 117 8.71 -5.79 6.14
CA TYR A 117 8.33 -4.52 5.55
C TYR A 117 7.56 -4.72 4.23
N ASN A 118 8.13 -5.49 3.29
CA ASN A 118 7.49 -5.78 2.01
C ASN A 118 6.11 -6.43 2.20
N GLU A 119 6.00 -7.37 3.13
CA GLU A 119 4.73 -8.02 3.47
C GLU A 119 3.72 -7.04 4.08
N LYS A 120 4.16 -6.18 5.00
CA LYS A 120 3.31 -5.17 5.65
C LYS A 120 2.76 -4.18 4.63
N VAL A 121 3.61 -3.65 3.74
CA VAL A 121 3.18 -2.74 2.67
C VAL A 121 2.19 -3.44 1.75
N ARG A 122 2.50 -4.65 1.29
CA ARG A 122 1.60 -5.44 0.43
C ARG A 122 0.22 -5.64 1.06
N ARG A 123 0.19 -5.97 2.35
CA ARG A 123 -1.08 -6.16 3.06
C ARG A 123 -1.89 -4.87 3.11
N MET A 124 -1.28 -3.75 3.49
CA MET A 124 -1.98 -2.45 3.53
C MET A 124 -2.54 -2.05 2.16
N HIS A 125 -1.79 -2.31 1.09
CA HIS A 125 -2.28 -2.14 -0.27
C HIS A 125 -3.49 -3.02 -0.57
N ARG A 126 -3.35 -4.32 -0.31
CA ARG A 126 -4.40 -5.30 -0.56
C ARG A 126 -5.68 -4.92 0.17
N ASP A 127 -5.60 -4.60 1.46
CA ASP A 127 -6.73 -4.19 2.29
C ASP A 127 -7.48 -3.00 1.64
N LYS A 128 -6.74 -1.99 1.17
CA LYS A 128 -7.32 -0.83 0.47
C LYS A 128 -8.00 -1.21 -0.85
N HIS A 129 -7.33 -2.00 -1.70
CA HIS A 129 -7.86 -2.33 -3.02
C HIS A 129 -9.03 -3.33 -2.94
N GLU A 130 -9.07 -4.21 -1.93
CA GLU A 130 -10.20 -5.12 -1.68
C GLU A 130 -11.51 -4.36 -1.41
N GLU A 131 -11.46 -3.26 -0.66
CA GLU A 131 -12.63 -2.39 -0.44
C GLU A 131 -13.15 -1.81 -1.76
N VAL A 132 -12.24 -1.33 -2.62
CA VAL A 132 -12.58 -0.74 -3.92
C VAL A 132 -13.15 -1.79 -4.87
N VAL A 133 -12.57 -3.00 -4.90
CA VAL A 133 -13.06 -4.15 -5.68
C VAL A 133 -14.51 -4.47 -5.29
N ALA A 134 -14.81 -4.56 -4.00
CA ALA A 134 -16.15 -4.85 -3.51
C ALA A 134 -17.17 -3.78 -3.96
N LEU A 135 -16.81 -2.50 -3.84
CA LEU A 135 -17.65 -1.37 -4.27
C LEU A 135 -17.90 -1.39 -5.79
N LYS A 136 -16.85 -1.57 -6.59
CA LYS A 136 -16.98 -1.62 -8.05
C LYS A 136 -17.80 -2.84 -8.51
N LYS A 137 -17.66 -3.99 -7.84
CA LYS A 137 -18.48 -5.17 -8.14
C LYS A 137 -19.97 -4.89 -7.94
N LEU A 138 -20.34 -4.25 -6.82
CA LEU A 138 -21.73 -3.84 -6.56
C LEU A 138 -22.27 -2.89 -7.64
N LEU A 139 -21.44 -1.94 -8.10
CA LEU A 139 -21.80 -1.03 -9.18
C LEU A 139 -22.01 -1.76 -10.51
N LEU A 140 -21.12 -2.69 -10.87
CA LEU A 140 -21.26 -3.51 -12.07
C LEU A 140 -22.55 -4.32 -12.03
N ASP A 141 -22.88 -4.96 -10.91
CA ASP A 141 -24.09 -5.75 -10.76
C ASP A 141 -25.36 -4.88 -10.90
N LYS A 142 -25.31 -3.62 -10.46
CA LYS A 142 -26.39 -2.65 -10.66
C LYS A 142 -26.52 -2.27 -12.14
N LEU A 143 -25.41 -1.97 -12.82
CA LEU A 143 -25.39 -1.59 -14.23
C LEU A 143 -25.87 -2.72 -15.13
N VAL A 144 -25.52 -3.97 -14.82
CA VAL A 144 -26.03 -5.15 -15.55
C VAL A 144 -27.56 -5.20 -15.47
N LYS A 145 -28.14 -5.06 -14.27
CA LYS A 145 -29.60 -5.04 -14.09
C LYS A 145 -30.28 -3.88 -14.84
N GLU A 146 -29.66 -2.71 -14.85
CA GLU A 146 -30.16 -1.54 -15.59
C GLU A 146 -30.13 -1.79 -17.10
N ILE A 147 -29.01 -2.30 -17.63
CA ILE A 147 -28.86 -2.68 -19.03
C ILE A 147 -29.91 -3.73 -19.41
N ASP A 148 -30.07 -4.79 -18.63
CA ASP A 148 -31.04 -5.85 -18.89
C ASP A 148 -32.49 -5.30 -18.93
N SER A 149 -32.83 -4.39 -18.02
CA SER A 149 -34.14 -3.74 -17.99
C SER A 149 -34.37 -2.86 -19.22
N LEU A 150 -33.40 -2.04 -19.60
CA LEU A 150 -33.49 -1.18 -20.79
C LEU A 150 -33.54 -2.00 -22.08
N GLU A 151 -32.76 -3.08 -22.17
CA GLU A 151 -32.84 -4.02 -23.29
C GLU A 151 -34.20 -4.69 -23.39
N SER A 152 -34.79 -5.08 -22.26
CA SER A 152 -36.14 -5.65 -22.25
C SER A 152 -37.16 -4.66 -22.79
N ILE A 153 -37.16 -3.41 -22.33
CA ILE A 153 -38.07 -2.36 -22.82
C ILE A 153 -37.87 -2.14 -24.32
N LYS A 154 -36.61 -2.04 -24.77
CA LYS A 154 -36.29 -1.86 -26.19
C LYS A 154 -36.77 -3.04 -27.05
N ARG A 155 -36.62 -4.27 -26.56
CA ARG A 155 -37.15 -5.47 -27.24
C ARG A 155 -38.67 -5.43 -27.34
N THR A 156 -39.38 -5.02 -26.28
CA THR A 156 -40.83 -4.82 -26.31
C THR A 156 -41.26 -3.79 -27.35
N HIS A 157 -40.58 -2.64 -27.43
CA HIS A 157 -40.85 -1.62 -28.46
C HIS A 157 -40.64 -2.14 -29.88
N GLN A 158 -39.61 -2.97 -30.08
CA GLN A 158 -39.32 -3.59 -31.37
C GLN A 158 -40.37 -4.66 -31.73
N SER A 159 -40.72 -5.55 -30.80
CA SER A 159 -41.61 -6.69 -31.08
C SER A 159 -43.08 -6.31 -31.16
N GLU A 160 -43.56 -5.43 -30.27
CA GLU A 160 -44.99 -5.09 -30.17
C GLU A 160 -45.36 -3.89 -31.03
N PHE A 161 -44.45 -2.91 -31.16
CA PHE A 161 -44.73 -1.65 -31.86
C PHE A 161 -43.98 -1.53 -33.20
N GLY A 162 -43.04 -2.42 -33.50
CA GLY A 162 -42.26 -2.39 -34.74
C GLY A 162 -41.27 -1.23 -34.83
N ILE A 163 -40.84 -0.67 -33.69
CA ILE A 163 -39.97 0.51 -33.64
C ILE A 163 -38.51 0.06 -33.54
N PHE A 164 -37.79 0.11 -34.65
CA PHE A 164 -36.38 -0.25 -34.73
C PHE A 164 -35.48 0.98 -34.76
N ASP A 165 -35.88 2.00 -35.50
CA ASP A 165 -35.18 3.27 -35.66
C ASP A 165 -36.23 4.37 -35.72
N PHE A 166 -36.49 5.00 -34.58
CA PHE A 166 -37.52 6.02 -34.44
C PHE A 166 -37.29 7.19 -35.41
N GLY A 167 -36.05 7.70 -35.52
CA GLY A 167 -35.74 8.86 -36.35
C GLY A 167 -35.98 8.60 -37.84
N THR A 168 -35.47 7.47 -38.34
CA THR A 168 -35.64 7.06 -39.74
C THR A 168 -37.09 6.69 -40.03
N GLN A 169 -37.72 5.87 -39.18
CA GLN A 169 -39.09 5.41 -39.39
C GLN A 169 -40.10 6.57 -39.31
N SER A 170 -39.91 7.53 -38.40
CA SER A 170 -40.76 8.71 -38.30
C SER A 170 -40.69 9.58 -39.56
N LYS A 171 -39.47 9.88 -40.02
CA LYS A 171 -39.24 10.70 -41.22
C LYS A 171 -39.79 10.05 -42.48
N GLU A 172 -39.45 8.80 -42.73
CA GLU A 172 -39.81 8.12 -43.98
C GLU A 172 -41.29 7.71 -44.03
N SER A 173 -41.87 7.28 -42.90
CA SER A 173 -43.31 6.93 -42.86
C SER A 173 -44.19 8.17 -43.07
N THR A 174 -43.89 9.28 -42.38
CA THR A 174 -44.61 10.55 -42.54
C THR A 174 -44.48 11.11 -43.95
N ARG A 175 -43.27 11.12 -44.52
CA ARG A 175 -43.03 11.60 -45.89
C ARG A 175 -43.83 10.79 -46.91
N ARG A 176 -43.79 9.45 -46.83
CA ARG A 176 -44.53 8.56 -47.73
C ARG A 176 -46.04 8.74 -47.59
N TYR A 177 -46.53 8.92 -46.36
CA TYR A 177 -47.94 9.16 -46.10
C TYR A 177 -48.43 10.49 -46.73
N ILE A 178 -47.70 11.58 -46.53
CA ILE A 178 -48.01 12.89 -47.14
C ILE A 178 -48.05 12.77 -48.67
N LYS A 179 -47.10 12.04 -49.27
CA LYS A 179 -47.08 11.81 -50.72
C LYS A 179 -48.35 11.11 -51.20
N LEU A 180 -48.80 10.04 -50.52
CA LEU A 180 -50.03 9.33 -50.88
C LEU A 180 -51.27 10.22 -50.77
N ILE A 181 -51.34 11.09 -49.76
CA ILE A 181 -52.41 12.09 -49.66
C ILE A 181 -52.39 13.02 -50.86
N SER A 182 -51.22 13.56 -51.23
CA SER A 182 -51.10 14.49 -52.36
C SER A 182 -51.46 13.87 -53.72
N GLU A 183 -51.29 12.55 -53.84
CA GLU A 183 -51.68 11.77 -55.03
C GLU A 183 -53.15 11.34 -55.02
N GLY A 184 -53.96 11.74 -54.02
CA GLY A 184 -55.36 11.32 -53.89
C GLY A 184 -55.54 9.86 -53.43
N LYS A 185 -54.47 9.19 -52.98
CA LYS A 185 -54.46 7.78 -52.52
C LYS A 185 -54.51 7.64 -51.00
N GLY A 186 -55.03 8.65 -50.30
CA GLY A 186 -55.10 8.67 -48.83
C GLY A 186 -55.94 7.53 -48.22
N SER A 187 -56.88 6.97 -48.97
CA SER A 187 -57.72 5.83 -48.53
C SER A 187 -57.19 4.46 -48.95
N SER A 188 -55.97 4.38 -49.50
CA SER A 188 -55.37 3.10 -49.90
C SER A 188 -54.93 2.26 -48.70
N ASN A 189 -54.84 0.94 -48.87
CA ASN A 189 -54.32 0.03 -47.84
C ASN A 189 -52.91 0.43 -47.38
N SER A 190 -52.05 0.87 -48.31
CA SER A 190 -50.70 1.35 -47.99
C SER A 190 -50.70 2.62 -47.13
N ALA A 191 -51.70 3.50 -47.30
CA ALA A 191 -51.85 4.67 -46.44
C ALA A 191 -52.29 4.26 -45.01
N ALA A 192 -53.15 3.24 -44.89
CA ALA A 192 -53.57 2.69 -43.60
C ALA A 192 -52.40 2.00 -42.84
N GLU A 193 -51.57 1.22 -43.54
CA GLU A 193 -50.37 0.60 -42.96
C GLU A 193 -49.37 1.66 -42.44
N LEU A 194 -49.14 2.73 -43.22
CA LEU A 194 -48.28 3.84 -42.80
C LEU A 194 -48.84 4.60 -41.59
N LEU A 195 -50.16 4.81 -41.53
CA LEU A 195 -50.82 5.40 -40.37
C LEU A 195 -50.64 4.55 -39.12
N GLN A 196 -50.73 3.22 -39.23
CA GLN A 196 -50.49 2.32 -38.10
C GLN A 196 -49.05 2.44 -37.58
N ILE A 197 -48.05 2.51 -38.47
CA ILE A 197 -46.66 2.75 -38.10
C ILE A 197 -46.51 4.11 -37.39
N ILE A 198 -47.09 5.17 -37.95
CA ILE A 198 -47.04 6.52 -37.35
C ILE A 198 -47.68 6.53 -35.96
N GLU A 199 -48.81 5.86 -35.76
CA GLU A 199 -49.47 5.78 -34.46
C GLU A 199 -48.65 4.97 -33.44
N ASN A 200 -48.00 3.88 -33.84
CA ASN A 200 -47.09 3.15 -32.97
C ASN A 200 -45.88 4.02 -32.57
N LEU A 201 -45.29 4.74 -33.53
CA LEU A 201 -44.20 5.70 -33.28
C LEU A 201 -44.64 6.83 -32.35
N LYS A 202 -45.87 7.33 -32.48
CA LYS A 202 -46.42 8.36 -31.59
C LYS A 202 -46.58 7.85 -30.16
N LYS A 203 -46.95 6.58 -29.97
CA LYS A 203 -47.15 5.97 -28.65
C LYS A 203 -45.83 5.71 -27.91
N LYS A 204 -44.82 5.19 -28.61
CA LYS A 204 -43.60 4.64 -27.98
C LYS A 204 -42.27 5.11 -28.59
N GLY A 205 -42.29 5.91 -29.65
CA GLY A 205 -41.11 6.31 -30.40
C GLY A 205 -40.11 7.15 -29.60
N ILE A 206 -40.60 8.13 -28.85
CA ILE A 206 -39.76 8.99 -27.98
C ILE A 206 -39.13 8.13 -26.87
N GLU A 207 -39.93 7.34 -26.16
CA GLU A 207 -39.45 6.44 -25.12
C GLU A 207 -38.42 5.44 -25.65
N ASN A 208 -38.60 4.92 -26.87
CA ASN A 208 -37.62 4.05 -27.52
C ASN A 208 -36.28 4.75 -27.79
N ASP A 209 -36.31 6.02 -28.21
CA ASP A 209 -35.11 6.83 -28.45
C ASP A 209 -34.38 7.14 -27.14
N GLU A 210 -35.12 7.51 -26.09
CA GLU A 210 -34.61 7.72 -24.73
C GLU A 210 -33.96 6.46 -24.17
N VAL A 211 -34.64 5.31 -24.25
CA VAL A 211 -34.11 4.00 -23.83
C VAL A 211 -32.84 3.66 -24.62
N GLY A 212 -32.80 3.96 -25.92
CA GLY A 212 -31.60 3.80 -26.74
C GLY A 212 -30.41 4.62 -26.23
N SER A 213 -30.64 5.88 -25.89
CA SER A 213 -29.63 6.80 -25.35
C SER A 213 -29.15 6.37 -23.97
N LEU A 214 -30.07 5.99 -23.08
CA LEU A 214 -29.75 5.45 -21.75
C LEU A 214 -28.95 4.15 -21.84
N LEU A 215 -29.33 3.24 -22.73
CA LEU A 215 -28.62 1.97 -22.94
C LEU A 215 -27.18 2.20 -23.41
N TRP A 216 -26.97 3.15 -24.33
CA TRP A 216 -25.62 3.53 -24.77
C TRP A 216 -24.79 4.09 -23.62
N SER A 217 -25.38 5.00 -22.82
CA SER A 217 -24.72 5.58 -21.64
C SER A 217 -24.36 4.51 -20.61
N ALA A 218 -25.31 3.65 -20.24
CA ALA A 218 -25.12 2.59 -19.26
C ALA A 218 -24.04 1.59 -19.69
N ARG A 219 -24.00 1.22 -20.97
CA ARG A 219 -22.94 0.34 -21.52
C ARG A 219 -21.56 0.99 -21.47
N ASN A 220 -21.45 2.28 -21.74
CA ASN A 220 -20.18 2.99 -21.64
C ASN A 220 -19.69 3.02 -20.19
N VAL A 221 -20.57 3.36 -19.24
CA VAL A 221 -20.24 3.35 -17.81
C VAL A 221 -19.84 1.94 -17.37
N TYR A 222 -20.58 0.91 -17.80
CA TYR A 222 -20.26 -0.49 -17.51
C TYR A 222 -18.87 -0.88 -18.02
N ASN A 223 -18.55 -0.59 -19.27
CA ASN A 223 -17.26 -0.94 -19.87
C ASN A 223 -16.10 -0.26 -19.14
N ASN A 224 -16.22 1.05 -18.84
CA ASN A 224 -15.20 1.78 -18.09
C ASN A 224 -15.06 1.23 -16.66
N THR A 225 -16.18 1.03 -15.95
CA THR A 225 -16.18 0.47 -14.59
C THR A 225 -15.57 -0.93 -14.56
N LYS A 226 -15.81 -1.74 -15.59
CA LYS A 226 -15.28 -3.09 -15.71
C LYS A 226 -13.76 -3.09 -15.85
N LEU A 227 -13.22 -2.23 -16.71
CA LEU A 227 -11.77 -2.07 -16.86
C LEU A 227 -11.12 -1.62 -15.55
N GLU A 228 -11.74 -0.65 -14.86
CA GLU A 228 -11.25 -0.21 -13.56
C GLU A 228 -11.33 -1.34 -12.53
N TYR A 229 -12.43 -2.09 -12.46
CA TYR A 229 -12.58 -3.25 -11.57
C TYR A 229 -11.48 -4.30 -11.80
N GLU A 230 -11.19 -4.62 -13.06
CA GLU A 230 -10.13 -5.58 -13.42
C GLU A 230 -8.75 -5.06 -12.99
N ASN A 231 -8.48 -3.76 -13.13
CA ASN A 231 -7.24 -3.16 -12.61
C ASN A 231 -7.13 -3.25 -11.09
N GLU A 232 -8.21 -3.01 -10.35
CA GLU A 232 -8.21 -3.14 -8.88
C GLU A 232 -7.99 -4.60 -8.44
N ILE A 233 -8.52 -5.58 -9.18
CA ILE A 233 -8.24 -7.01 -8.93
C ILE A 233 -6.74 -7.30 -9.09
N ILE A 234 -6.11 -6.77 -10.15
CA ILE A 234 -4.66 -6.91 -10.34
C ILE A 234 -3.90 -6.31 -9.15
N GLU A 235 -4.34 -5.17 -8.63
CA GLU A 235 -3.73 -4.52 -7.46
C GLU A 235 -3.87 -5.33 -6.16
N VAL A 236 -4.97 -6.08 -5.99
CA VAL A 236 -5.17 -7.01 -4.86
C VAL A 236 -4.27 -8.25 -4.99
N GLU A 237 -4.17 -8.80 -6.20
CA GLU A 237 -3.49 -10.07 -6.46
C GLU A 237 -1.97 -9.93 -6.58
N LYS A 238 -1.46 -8.76 -6.97
CA LYS A 238 -0.04 -8.57 -7.24
C LYS A 238 0.86 -8.91 -6.05
N VAL A 239 2.01 -9.50 -6.38
CA VAL A 239 3.06 -9.90 -5.44
C VAL A 239 4.36 -9.26 -5.90
N ILE A 240 4.63 -8.06 -5.38
CA ILE A 240 5.81 -7.26 -5.72
C ILE A 240 6.59 -6.85 -4.47
N THR A 241 7.80 -6.34 -4.68
CA THR A 241 8.67 -5.76 -3.65
C THR A 241 8.44 -4.26 -3.52
N TYR A 242 8.56 -3.75 -2.31
CA TYR A 242 8.40 -2.34 -1.94
C TYR A 242 9.71 -1.71 -1.41
N ALA A 243 10.73 -2.54 -1.19
CA ALA A 243 12.08 -2.13 -0.85
C ALA A 243 13.08 -2.74 -1.82
N GLN A 244 13.92 -1.89 -2.43
CA GLN A 244 15.03 -2.33 -3.27
C GLN A 244 16.35 -2.21 -2.50
N ILE A 245 16.98 -3.36 -2.23
CA ILE A 245 18.28 -3.41 -1.54
C ILE A 245 19.39 -3.03 -2.51
N VAL A 246 20.09 -1.93 -2.24
CA VAL A 246 21.28 -1.48 -2.99
C VAL A 246 22.54 -2.09 -2.39
N THR A 247 22.69 -1.94 -1.08
CA THR A 247 23.78 -2.56 -0.33
C THR A 247 23.23 -3.71 0.48
N LYS A 248 23.68 -4.93 0.19
CA LYS A 248 23.25 -6.12 0.91
C LYS A 248 23.90 -6.19 2.29
N PRO A 249 23.17 -6.60 3.33
CA PRO A 249 23.76 -6.85 4.63
C PRO A 249 24.70 -8.06 4.57
N PHE A 250 25.76 -8.00 5.37
CA PHE A 250 26.77 -9.05 5.46
C PHE A 250 27.16 -9.30 6.92
N PRO A 251 27.56 -10.53 7.28
CA PRO A 251 28.08 -10.83 8.60
C PRO A 251 29.47 -10.20 8.75
N ALA A 252 29.64 -9.30 9.72
CA ALA A 252 30.93 -8.67 9.95
C ALA A 252 31.96 -9.64 10.54
N ASP A 253 33.20 -9.56 10.04
CA ASP A 253 34.36 -10.32 10.51
C ASP A 253 35.00 -9.70 11.77
N LYS A 254 34.78 -8.40 11.98
CA LYS A 254 35.32 -7.63 13.10
C LYS A 254 34.20 -7.06 13.97
N LYS A 255 34.39 -7.18 15.29
CA LYS A 255 33.49 -6.54 16.26
C LYS A 255 33.46 -5.01 16.09
N SER A 256 32.27 -4.44 16.25
CA SER A 256 32.01 -3.02 16.15
C SER A 256 31.93 -2.34 17.53
N SER A 257 31.51 -3.08 18.55
CA SER A 257 31.41 -2.58 19.93
C SER A 257 31.85 -3.65 20.95
N PRO A 258 32.43 -3.27 22.11
CA PRO A 258 32.89 -1.94 22.47
C PRO A 258 34.25 -1.60 21.84
N ILE A 259 34.43 -0.32 21.49
CA ILE A 259 35.71 0.25 21.05
C ILE A 259 36.58 0.52 22.28
N ARG A 260 37.39 -0.47 22.67
CA ARG A 260 38.10 -0.51 23.96
C ARG A 260 38.98 0.72 24.23
N TRP A 261 39.69 1.23 23.23
CA TRP A 261 40.60 2.36 23.41
C TRP A 261 39.86 3.65 23.76
N ILE A 262 38.63 3.84 23.24
CA ILE A 262 37.79 5.00 23.56
C ILE A 262 37.41 4.97 25.04
N ILE A 263 37.01 3.80 25.55
CA ILE A 263 36.64 3.63 26.96
C ILE A 263 37.85 3.91 27.86
N VAL A 264 39.04 3.43 27.49
CA VAL A 264 40.28 3.70 28.24
C VAL A 264 40.62 5.19 28.24
N LEU A 265 40.48 5.88 27.10
CA LEU A 265 40.73 7.32 26.98
C LEU A 265 39.81 8.14 27.88
N PHE A 266 38.49 7.90 27.82
CA PHE A 266 37.53 8.60 28.67
C PHE A 266 37.71 8.28 30.15
N SER A 267 38.06 7.03 30.49
CA SER A 267 38.37 6.65 31.86
C SER A 267 39.62 7.36 32.39
N ALA A 268 40.65 7.53 31.54
CA ALA A 268 41.87 8.24 31.89
C ALA A 268 41.60 9.74 32.10
N MET A 269 40.82 10.35 31.20
CA MET A 269 40.44 11.76 31.30
C MET A 269 39.57 12.02 32.55
N GLY A 270 38.61 11.13 32.84
CA GLY A 270 37.80 11.20 34.05
C GLY A 270 38.64 11.07 35.33
N ALA A 271 39.59 10.12 35.36
CA ALA A 271 40.52 9.96 36.48
C ALA A 271 41.45 11.18 36.66
N PHE A 272 41.88 11.78 35.56
CA PHE A 272 42.71 12.99 35.58
C PHE A 272 41.93 14.19 36.15
N LEU A 273 40.71 14.45 35.66
CA LEU A 273 39.86 15.53 36.13
C LEU A 273 39.47 15.37 37.60
N THR A 274 39.08 14.16 38.01
CA THR A 274 38.78 13.87 39.42
C THR A 274 40.02 14.01 40.31
N GLY A 275 41.20 13.64 39.80
CA GLY A 275 42.48 13.89 40.48
C GLY A 275 42.74 15.38 40.73
N ILE A 276 42.54 16.23 39.71
CA ILE A 276 42.66 17.70 39.85
C ILE A 276 41.70 18.22 40.91
N ILE A 277 40.42 17.83 40.86
CA ILE A 277 39.40 18.25 41.82
C ILE A 277 39.79 17.82 43.24
N ALA A 278 40.25 16.57 43.41
CA ALA A 278 40.67 16.06 44.71
C ALA A 278 41.85 16.85 45.28
N ILE A 279 42.84 17.21 44.45
CA ILE A 279 43.97 18.05 44.86
C ILE A 279 43.48 19.42 45.32
N ILE A 280 42.60 20.08 44.55
CA ILE A 280 42.03 21.39 44.90
C ILE A 280 41.29 21.35 46.24
N VAL A 281 40.48 20.30 46.47
CA VAL A 281 39.73 20.13 47.73
C VAL A 281 40.64 19.85 48.92
N ILE A 282 41.74 19.12 48.73
CA ILE A 282 42.72 18.85 49.79
C ILE A 282 43.50 20.13 50.12
N GLU A 283 43.91 20.89 49.11
CA GLU A 283 44.65 22.13 49.29
C GLU A 283 43.80 23.23 49.93
N SER A 284 42.50 23.33 49.57
CA SER A 284 41.59 24.29 50.17
C SER A 284 41.29 24.02 51.65
N LYS A 285 41.38 22.76 52.11
CA LYS A 285 41.24 22.38 53.52
C LYS A 285 42.54 22.53 54.34
N LYS A 286 43.70 22.70 53.68
CA LYS A 286 44.99 22.91 54.35
C LYS A 286 45.31 24.39 54.61
N ARG A 287 44.53 25.31 54.04
CA ARG A 287 44.47 26.73 54.45
C ARG A 287 43.43 26.91 55.53
#